data_AF-A0A7X9E0I5-F1
#
_entry.id   AF-A0A7X9E0I5-F1
#
_cell.length_a   1.000
_cell.length_b   1.000
_cell.length_c   1.000
_cell.angle_alpha   90.00
_cell.angle_beta   90.00
_cell.angle_gamma   90.00
#
_symmetry.space_group_name_H-M   'P 1'
#
loop_
_entity.id
_entity.type
_entity.pdbx_description
1 polymer ?
#
loop_
_entity_poly.entity_id
_entity_poly.type
_entity_poly.pdbx_seq_one_letter_code
_entity_poly.pdbx_strand_id
1 'polypeptide(L)'
;YAVTAYDYNNNESDLSKDVIYDTPRPEGFNQAIFDYKRSPGNSGYNFSKYLVVPYNSDAADIFFENYNGTYYINVWEDTDIQDMGTTKDIWDISYAPLTGWVPLKPNENVKYVEAKVGRTYVIWTWDNHYAKIRIKNIVNDRMVFDWAYQLVEGNRELKRKVNENPRNVSEKVIKNF
;
A
#
# COMPACT_ATOMS: atom_id res chain seq x y z
N TYR A 1 34.02 -9.58 4.83
CA TYR A 1 35.35 -9.36 4.24
C TYR A 1 35.14 -8.74 2.86
N ALA A 2 35.62 -7.52 2.63
CA ALA A 2 35.51 -6.83 1.35
C ALA A 2 36.91 -6.75 0.73
N VAL A 3 37.03 -7.19 -0.52
CA VAL A 3 38.26 -7.06 -1.32
C VAL A 3 38.03 -5.90 -2.28
N THR A 4 38.90 -4.90 -2.24
CA THR A 4 38.96 -3.81 -3.20
C THR A 4 39.89 -4.21 -4.34
N ALA A 5 39.46 -4.02 -5.58
CA ALA A 5 40.31 -4.12 -6.76
C ALA A 5 40.51 -2.71 -7.31
N TYR A 6 41.77 -2.26 -7.35
CA TYR A 6 42.19 -1.04 -8.03
C TYR A 6 42.67 -1.42 -9.44
N ASP A 7 42.33 -0.61 -10.45
CA ASP A 7 43.02 -0.66 -11.74
C ASP A 7 44.09 0.44 -11.84
N TYR A 8 45.00 0.27 -12.81
CA TYR A 8 46.25 1.03 -12.93
C TYR A 8 46.10 2.50 -13.36
N ASN A 9 44.87 3.04 -13.46
CA ASN A 9 44.61 4.38 -14.01
C ASN A 9 43.93 5.38 -13.05
N ASN A 10 43.84 5.08 -11.75
CA ASN A 10 43.42 6.03 -10.70
C ASN A 10 42.10 6.80 -10.99
N ASN A 11 41.16 6.16 -11.69
CA ASN A 11 39.79 6.64 -11.79
C ASN A 11 38.93 5.78 -10.86
N GLU A 12 38.60 6.32 -9.68
CA GLU A 12 37.54 5.75 -8.86
C GLU A 12 36.20 6.04 -9.54
N SER A 13 35.61 5.03 -10.19
CA SER A 13 34.17 5.03 -10.42
C SER A 13 33.53 4.79 -9.07
N ASP A 14 32.79 5.79 -8.56
CA ASP A 14 31.91 5.63 -7.41
C ASP A 14 31.02 4.42 -7.66
N LEU A 15 31.34 3.33 -6.99
CA LEU A 15 30.52 2.14 -6.96
C LEU A 15 29.28 2.56 -6.20
N SER A 16 28.20 2.89 -6.90
CA SER A 16 26.87 3.01 -6.32
C SER A 16 26.55 1.68 -5.68
N LYS A 17 26.88 1.55 -4.40
CA LYS A 17 26.38 0.49 -3.55
C LYS A 17 24.93 0.87 -3.31
N ASP A 18 24.06 0.48 -4.24
CA ASP A 18 22.63 0.32 -3.97
C ASP A 18 22.49 -0.78 -2.92
N VAL A 19 22.82 -0.43 -1.67
CA VAL A 19 22.45 -1.19 -0.51
C VAL A 19 20.97 -0.91 -0.34
N ILE A 20 20.16 -1.62 -1.11
CA ILE A 20 18.71 -1.64 -0.98
C ILE A 20 18.43 -2.30 0.38
N TYR A 21 18.49 -1.52 1.44
CA TYR A 21 17.78 -1.84 2.68
C TYR A 21 16.30 -1.70 2.33
N ASP A 22 15.71 -2.74 1.76
CA ASP A 22 14.29 -2.72 1.45
C ASP A 22 13.55 -2.68 2.78
N THR A 23 13.01 -1.52 3.13
CA THR A 23 12.13 -1.38 4.28
C THR A 23 11.00 -2.40 4.11
N PRO A 24 10.75 -3.29 5.09
CA PRO A 24 9.65 -4.24 4.99
C PRO A 24 8.33 -3.49 4.73
N ARG A 25 7.61 -3.91 3.69
CA ARG A 25 6.26 -3.44 3.38
C ARG A 25 5.32 -4.65 3.53
N PRO A 26 4.72 -4.83 4.71
CA PRO A 26 3.76 -5.90 4.97
C PRO A 26 2.61 -5.85 3.98
N GLU A 27 2.06 -7.02 3.66
CA GLU A 27 0.90 -7.15 2.81
C GLU A 27 0.00 -8.29 3.30
N GLY A 28 -1.27 -8.21 2.94
CA GLY A 28 -2.23 -9.26 3.21
C GLY A 28 -3.23 -9.37 2.07
N PHE A 29 -3.84 -10.54 1.94
CA PHE A 29 -4.71 -10.89 0.82
C PHE A 29 -6.08 -11.34 1.30
N ASN A 30 -7.10 -11.05 0.50
CA ASN A 30 -8.49 -11.43 0.76
C ASN A 30 -9.01 -11.03 2.16
N GLN A 31 -8.54 -9.89 2.69
CA GLN A 31 -9.07 -9.33 3.92
C GLN A 31 -10.54 -8.92 3.69
N ALA A 32 -11.39 -9.20 4.67
CA ALA A 32 -12.80 -8.85 4.62
C ALA A 32 -13.17 -7.84 5.73
N ILE A 33 -13.97 -6.85 5.36
CA ILE A 33 -14.70 -5.98 6.30
C ILE A 33 -16.15 -5.83 5.81
N PHE A 34 -17.04 -5.43 6.71
CA PHE A 34 -18.48 -5.39 6.50
C PHE A 34 -19.04 -3.97 6.55
N ASP A 35 -20.23 -3.76 6.00
CA ASP A 35 -20.92 -2.48 6.07
C ASP A 35 -21.11 -2.05 7.53
N TYR A 36 -20.69 -0.82 7.85
CA TYR A 36 -20.67 -0.34 9.23
C TYR A 36 -22.06 -0.28 9.87
N LYS A 37 -23.12 -0.09 9.09
CA LYS A 37 -24.50 -0.09 9.62
C LYS A 37 -24.96 -1.48 10.01
N ARG A 38 -24.41 -2.52 9.39
CA ARG A 38 -24.79 -3.92 9.59
C ARG A 38 -23.90 -4.63 10.62
N SER A 39 -22.59 -4.39 10.55
CA SER A 39 -21.62 -5.00 11.45
C SER A 39 -20.60 -3.95 11.91
N PRO A 40 -21.00 -3.00 12.78
CA PRO A 40 -20.16 -1.90 13.18
C PRO A 40 -18.84 -2.36 13.80
N GLY A 41 -18.81 -3.48 14.51
CA GLY A 41 -17.58 -4.04 15.11
C GLY A 41 -16.58 -4.66 14.13
N ASN A 42 -16.98 -4.95 12.89
CA ASN A 42 -16.14 -5.62 11.88
C ASN A 42 -16.05 -4.82 10.57
N SER A 43 -16.15 -3.50 10.66
CA SER A 43 -16.36 -2.63 9.50
C SER A 43 -15.21 -1.71 9.17
N GLY A 44 -14.25 -1.58 10.09
CA GLY A 44 -13.01 -0.85 9.90
C GLY A 44 -11.79 -1.75 9.77
N TYR A 45 -10.69 -1.19 9.29
CA TYR A 45 -9.41 -1.89 9.23
C TYR A 45 -8.28 -0.98 9.70
N ASN A 46 -7.36 -1.57 10.47
CA ASN A 46 -6.13 -0.93 10.93
C ASN A 46 -4.92 -1.57 10.22
N PHE A 47 -4.17 -0.79 9.45
CA PHE A 47 -3.01 -1.26 8.70
C PHE A 47 -1.79 -1.48 9.57
N SER A 48 -1.56 -0.69 10.64
CA SER A 48 -0.37 -0.82 11.48
C SER A 48 -0.40 -2.07 12.38
N LYS A 49 -1.60 -2.58 12.68
CA LYS A 49 -1.85 -3.75 13.52
C LYS A 49 -2.39 -4.97 12.74
N TYR A 50 -2.66 -4.80 11.45
CA TYR A 50 -3.16 -5.85 10.54
C TYR A 50 -4.46 -6.50 11.03
N LEU A 51 -5.41 -5.68 11.52
CA LEU A 51 -6.59 -6.20 12.17
C LEU A 51 -7.86 -5.44 11.81
N VAL A 52 -8.97 -6.18 11.82
CA VAL A 52 -10.31 -5.64 11.69
C VAL A 52 -10.70 -4.97 13.00
N VAL A 53 -11.20 -3.74 12.91
CA VAL A 53 -11.66 -2.92 14.04
C VAL A 53 -13.09 -2.46 13.83
N PRO A 54 -13.75 -1.94 14.88
CA PRO A 54 -14.95 -1.13 14.69
C PRO A 54 -14.66 0.12 13.85
N TYR A 55 -15.60 0.56 13.00
CA TYR A 55 -15.41 1.76 12.16
C TYR A 55 -15.13 3.03 12.97
N ASN A 56 -15.72 3.13 14.17
CA ASN A 56 -15.62 4.26 15.08
C ASN A 56 -14.48 4.12 16.11
N SER A 57 -13.58 3.15 15.91
CA SER A 57 -12.34 3.11 16.67
C SER A 57 -11.40 4.20 16.17
N ASP A 58 -10.73 4.90 17.10
CA ASP A 58 -9.64 5.84 16.77
C ASP A 58 -8.49 5.18 15.98
N ALA A 59 -8.46 3.85 15.97
CA ALA A 59 -7.47 3.06 15.25
C ALA A 59 -7.92 2.66 13.82
N ALA A 60 -9.13 3.02 13.38
CA ALA A 60 -9.64 2.64 12.07
C ALA A 60 -9.10 3.57 10.97
N ASP A 61 -8.24 3.04 10.10
CA ASP A 61 -7.66 3.81 8.99
C ASP A 61 -8.64 3.92 7.80
N ILE A 62 -9.46 2.89 7.60
CA ILE A 62 -10.56 2.88 6.63
C ILE A 62 -11.78 2.18 7.23
N PHE A 63 -12.95 2.46 6.69
CA PHE A 63 -14.15 1.65 6.94
C PHE A 63 -15.07 1.56 5.72
N PHE A 64 -15.92 0.54 5.68
CA PHE A 64 -16.77 0.21 4.54
C PHE A 64 -18.23 0.61 4.75
N GLU A 65 -18.84 1.20 3.73
CA GLU A 65 -20.25 1.59 3.71
C GLU A 65 -20.97 1.06 2.47
N ASN A 66 -22.20 0.59 2.68
CA ASN A 66 -23.21 0.43 1.65
C ASN A 66 -24.30 1.51 1.83
N TYR A 67 -24.27 2.54 0.99
CA TYR A 67 -25.27 3.61 0.98
C TYR A 67 -26.23 3.42 -0.19
N ASN A 68 -27.43 2.90 0.10
CA ASN A 68 -28.50 2.69 -0.88
C ASN A 68 -28.06 1.91 -2.13
N GLY A 69 -27.17 0.91 -1.96
CA GLY A 69 -26.66 0.07 -3.04
C GLY A 69 -25.38 0.60 -3.71
N THR A 70 -24.93 1.80 -3.35
CA THR A 70 -23.61 2.31 -3.74
C THR A 70 -22.62 2.08 -2.62
N TYR A 71 -21.48 1.50 -2.97
CA TYR A 71 -20.44 1.14 -2.02
C TYR A 71 -19.39 2.24 -1.89
N TYR A 72 -18.91 2.46 -0.67
CA TYR A 72 -17.90 3.46 -0.37
C TYR A 72 -16.82 2.92 0.57
N ILE A 73 -15.60 3.39 0.33
CA ILE A 73 -14.53 3.35 1.34
C ILE A 73 -14.49 4.74 1.95
N ASN A 74 -14.62 4.79 3.26
CA ASN A 74 -14.57 6.00 4.04
C ASN A 74 -13.28 6.04 4.85
N VAL A 75 -12.78 7.25 5.09
CA VAL A 75 -11.69 7.56 6.03
C VAL A 75 -12.11 8.76 6.88
N TRP A 76 -11.58 8.84 8.11
CA TRP A 76 -11.79 10.00 8.97
C TRP A 76 -11.06 11.25 8.44
N GLU A 77 -11.43 12.43 8.93
CA GLU A 77 -10.95 13.72 8.41
C GLU A 77 -9.43 13.94 8.49
N ASP A 78 -8.75 13.24 9.39
CA ASP A 78 -7.30 13.26 9.63
C ASP A 78 -6.52 12.28 8.73
N THR A 79 -7.23 11.44 7.97
CA THR A 79 -6.68 10.50 7.00
C THR A 79 -7.07 10.93 5.60
N ASP A 80 -6.23 10.67 4.61
CA ASP A 80 -6.50 10.98 3.20
C ASP A 80 -6.63 9.70 2.37
N ILE A 81 -7.47 9.77 1.34
CA ILE A 81 -7.69 8.66 0.41
C ILE A 81 -7.73 9.17 -1.03
N GLN A 82 -7.23 8.34 -1.95
CA GLN A 82 -7.31 8.59 -3.38
C GLN A 82 -7.57 7.29 -4.15
N ASP A 83 -8.49 7.35 -5.11
CA ASP A 83 -8.72 6.30 -6.09
C ASP A 83 -7.67 6.38 -7.21
N MET A 84 -6.87 5.33 -7.35
CA MET A 84 -5.78 5.25 -8.32
C MET A 84 -6.20 4.63 -9.66
N GLY A 85 -7.48 4.29 -9.82
CA GLY A 85 -8.00 3.65 -11.03
C GLY A 85 -7.96 2.13 -11.00
N THR A 86 -8.32 1.55 -12.14
CA THR A 86 -8.30 0.10 -12.35
C THR A 86 -6.87 -0.41 -12.44
N THR A 87 -6.57 -1.46 -11.67
CA THR A 87 -5.26 -2.13 -11.65
C THR A 87 -5.43 -3.62 -11.91
N LYS A 88 -4.38 -4.28 -12.41
CA LYS A 88 -4.34 -5.73 -12.55
C LYS A 88 -4.00 -6.40 -11.23
N ASP A 89 -3.11 -5.78 -10.47
CA ASP A 89 -2.57 -6.32 -9.23
C ASP A 89 -2.41 -5.25 -8.14
N ILE A 90 -2.35 -5.65 -6.87
CA ILE A 90 -2.07 -4.74 -5.76
C ILE A 90 -0.72 -4.05 -5.96
N TRP A 91 0.24 -4.69 -6.64
CA TRP A 91 1.59 -4.15 -6.84
C TRP A 91 1.75 -3.07 -7.92
N ASP A 92 0.70 -2.75 -8.69
CA ASP A 92 0.80 -1.82 -9.83
C ASP A 92 1.10 -0.36 -9.44
N ILE A 93 0.74 0.04 -8.22
CA ILE A 93 0.99 1.38 -7.69
C ILE A 93 2.23 1.36 -6.79
N SER A 94 3.36 1.91 -7.25
CA SER A 94 4.65 1.87 -6.53
C SER A 94 4.93 3.09 -5.66
N TYR A 95 4.19 4.18 -5.83
CA TYR A 95 4.32 5.39 -5.01
C TYR A 95 2.95 5.95 -4.67
N ALA A 96 2.79 6.45 -3.45
CA ALA A 96 1.66 7.29 -3.09
C ALA A 96 1.67 8.58 -3.94
N PRO A 97 0.50 9.18 -4.23
CA PRO A 97 0.39 10.41 -5.04
C PRO A 97 0.80 11.67 -4.25
N LEU A 98 1.26 12.72 -4.93
CA LEU A 98 1.58 14.02 -4.28
C LEU A 98 0.31 14.85 -4.04
N THR A 99 -0.68 14.70 -4.91
CA THR A 99 -1.88 15.53 -4.97
C THR A 99 -3.05 14.68 -5.47
N GLY A 100 -4.27 15.21 -5.32
CA GLY A 100 -5.50 14.54 -5.75
C GLY A 100 -6.19 13.72 -4.66
N TRP A 101 -5.78 13.91 -3.40
CA TRP A 101 -6.51 13.43 -2.23
C TRP A 101 -7.93 14.00 -2.20
N VAL A 102 -8.88 13.17 -1.76
CA VAL A 102 -10.28 13.59 -1.64
C VAL A 102 -10.40 14.71 -0.61
N PRO A 103 -10.95 15.89 -0.97
CA PRO A 103 -11.15 16.95 -0.01
C PRO A 103 -12.28 16.59 0.97
N LEU A 104 -12.15 17.04 2.21
CA LEU A 104 -13.25 17.02 3.17
C LEU A 104 -14.37 17.96 2.68
N LYS A 105 -15.59 17.47 2.57
CA LYS A 105 -16.72 18.31 2.17
C LYS A 105 -17.21 19.16 3.34
N PRO A 106 -17.79 20.36 3.09
CA PRO A 106 -18.37 21.16 4.15
C PRO A 106 -19.43 20.40 4.95
N ASN A 107 -19.34 20.47 6.28
CA ASN A 107 -20.23 19.79 7.24
C ASN A 107 -20.15 18.25 7.25
N GLU A 108 -19.09 17.67 6.70
CA GLU A 108 -18.76 16.25 6.87
C GLU A 108 -17.53 16.10 7.78
N ASN A 109 -17.40 14.94 8.42
CA ASN A 109 -16.24 14.55 9.24
C ASN A 109 -15.50 13.33 8.65
N VAL A 110 -15.86 12.93 7.44
CA VAL A 110 -15.32 11.78 6.72
C VAL A 110 -15.05 12.17 5.27
N LYS A 111 -14.03 11.56 4.68
CA LYS A 111 -13.77 11.61 3.24
C LYS A 111 -14.11 10.25 2.65
N TYR A 112 -14.60 10.21 1.41
CA TYR A 112 -15.00 8.96 0.78
C TYR A 112 -14.76 8.90 -0.71
N VAL A 113 -14.55 7.66 -1.17
CA VAL A 113 -14.44 7.26 -2.56
C VAL A 113 -15.39 6.10 -2.84
N GLU A 114 -15.95 6.06 -4.04
CA GLU A 114 -16.79 4.93 -4.45
C GLU A 114 -15.93 3.65 -4.55
N ALA A 115 -16.37 2.60 -3.88
CA ALA A 115 -15.69 1.31 -3.80
C ALA A 115 -16.06 0.44 -5.01
N LYS A 116 -15.09 0.20 -5.90
CA LYS A 116 -15.28 -0.58 -7.14
C LYS A 116 -14.29 -1.73 -7.22
N VAL A 117 -14.82 -2.91 -7.54
CA VAL A 117 -14.02 -4.11 -7.74
C VAL A 117 -12.96 -3.89 -8.82
N GLY A 118 -11.73 -4.32 -8.54
CA GLY A 118 -10.59 -4.22 -9.45
C GLY A 118 -9.85 -2.88 -9.44
N ARG A 119 -10.27 -1.92 -8.60
CA ARG A 119 -9.55 -0.64 -8.42
C ARG A 119 -8.62 -0.69 -7.20
N THR A 120 -7.56 0.10 -7.28
CA THR A 120 -6.63 0.33 -6.18
C THR A 120 -6.86 1.71 -5.59
N TYR A 121 -6.82 1.80 -4.27
CA TYR A 121 -6.93 3.02 -3.50
C TYR A 121 -5.67 3.19 -2.67
N VAL A 122 -5.15 4.41 -2.60
CA VAL A 122 -4.03 4.76 -1.72
C VAL A 122 -4.58 5.56 -0.55
N ILE A 123 -4.06 5.26 0.63
CA ILE A 123 -4.41 5.87 1.90
C ILE A 123 -3.15 6.52 2.47
N TRP A 124 -3.27 7.75 2.96
CA TRP A 124 -2.27 8.40 3.80
C TRP A 124 -2.88 8.52 5.20
N THR A 125 -2.40 7.70 6.12
CA THR A 125 -2.95 7.57 7.47
C THR A 125 -2.62 8.79 8.32
N TRP A 126 -3.44 9.05 9.33
CA TRP A 126 -3.27 10.14 10.30
C TRP A 126 -1.88 10.16 10.97
N ASP A 127 -1.25 8.99 11.12
CA ASP A 127 0.09 8.83 11.68
C ASP A 127 1.21 8.90 10.61
N ASN A 128 0.91 9.51 9.46
CA ASN A 128 1.84 9.80 8.38
C ASN A 128 2.48 8.55 7.72
N HIS A 129 1.74 7.44 7.64
CA HIS A 129 2.13 6.27 6.86
C HIS A 129 1.28 6.14 5.60
N TYR A 130 1.76 5.34 4.65
CA TYR A 130 1.04 5.10 3.40
C TYR A 130 0.60 3.64 3.31
N ALA A 131 -0.65 3.44 2.92
CA ALA A 131 -1.21 2.14 2.62
C ALA A 131 -1.82 2.14 1.23
N LYS A 132 -2.07 0.94 0.72
CA LYS A 132 -2.97 0.77 -0.43
C LYS A 132 -3.81 -0.46 -0.26
N ILE A 133 -5.01 -0.41 -0.84
CA ILE A 133 -5.88 -1.55 -0.96
C ILE A 133 -6.29 -1.75 -2.41
N ARG A 134 -6.51 -3.00 -2.81
CA ARG A 134 -7.13 -3.34 -4.10
C ARG A 134 -8.36 -4.19 -3.84
N ILE A 135 -9.51 -3.71 -4.27
CA ILE A 135 -10.77 -4.42 -4.05
C ILE A 135 -10.81 -5.65 -4.97
N LYS A 136 -11.02 -6.81 -4.36
CA LYS A 136 -11.15 -8.10 -5.05
C LYS A 136 -12.59 -8.46 -5.34
N ASN A 137 -13.48 -8.19 -4.41
CA ASN A 137 -14.89 -8.50 -4.55
C ASN A 137 -15.72 -7.64 -3.58
N ILE A 138 -16.97 -7.35 -3.95
CA ILE A 138 -17.98 -6.80 -3.06
C ILE A 138 -19.25 -7.62 -3.26
N VAL A 139 -19.77 -8.20 -2.18
CA VAL A 139 -21.01 -8.99 -2.21
C VAL A 139 -21.88 -8.59 -1.03
N ASN A 140 -23.10 -8.12 -1.32
CA ASN A 140 -24.05 -7.61 -0.33
C ASN A 140 -23.38 -6.54 0.55
N ASP A 141 -23.15 -6.87 1.82
CA ASP A 141 -22.63 -5.95 2.84
C ASP A 141 -21.16 -6.27 3.19
N ARG A 142 -20.42 -6.94 2.31
CA ARG A 142 -19.01 -7.34 2.54
C ARG A 142 -18.10 -6.93 1.40
N MET A 143 -17.03 -6.21 1.74
CA MET A 143 -15.91 -5.92 0.85
C MET A 143 -14.74 -6.86 1.15
N VAL A 144 -14.14 -7.42 0.10
CA VAL A 144 -12.92 -8.22 0.16
C VAL A 144 -11.82 -7.51 -0.62
N PHE A 145 -10.64 -7.35 -0.02
CA PHE A 145 -9.53 -6.61 -0.59
C PHE A 145 -8.17 -7.20 -0.23
N ASP A 146 -7.19 -6.90 -1.07
CA ASP A 146 -5.77 -7.09 -0.77
C ASP A 146 -5.21 -5.75 -0.27
N TRP A 147 -4.18 -5.77 0.57
CA TRP A 147 -3.58 -4.55 1.13
C TRP A 147 -2.07 -4.64 1.24
N ALA A 148 -1.41 -3.48 1.24
CA ALA A 148 -0.01 -3.33 1.60
C ALA A 148 0.20 -2.04 2.39
N TYR A 149 1.15 -2.04 3.32
CA TYR A 149 1.41 -0.94 4.24
C TYR A 149 2.90 -0.58 4.29
N GLN A 150 3.20 0.71 4.35
CA GLN A 150 4.54 1.25 4.56
C GLN A 150 4.78 1.45 6.06
N LEU A 151 5.91 0.93 6.57
CA LEU A 151 6.30 1.04 7.98
C LEU A 151 7.16 2.27 8.31
N VAL A 152 7.73 2.92 7.29
CA VAL A 152 8.51 4.15 7.48
C VAL A 152 7.62 5.35 7.28
N GLU A 153 7.44 6.11 8.35
CA GLU A 153 6.74 7.37 8.38
C GLU A 153 7.21 8.31 7.26
N GLY A 154 6.27 8.93 6.54
CA GLY A 154 6.53 9.86 5.45
C GLY A 154 7.08 9.25 4.16
N ASN A 155 7.47 7.97 4.16
CA ASN A 155 7.99 7.32 2.96
C ASN A 155 6.84 6.95 2.01
N ARG A 156 6.81 7.58 0.84
CA ARG A 156 5.74 7.37 -0.15
C ARG A 156 5.90 6.08 -0.96
N GLU A 157 7.01 5.37 -0.82
CA GLU A 157 7.24 4.13 -1.56
C GLU A 157 6.31 3.02 -1.11
N LEU A 158 5.56 2.47 -2.06
CA LEU A 158 4.62 1.38 -1.85
C LEU A 158 5.18 0.06 -2.40
N LYS A 159 4.65 -1.05 -1.88
CA LYS A 159 5.10 -2.39 -2.29
C LYS A 159 4.90 -2.61 -3.78
N ARG A 160 5.97 -2.93 -4.50
CA ARG A 160 5.97 -3.17 -5.95
C ARG A 160 6.30 -4.62 -6.26
N LYS A 161 6.01 -5.05 -7.48
CA LYS A 161 6.46 -6.36 -7.97
C LYS A 161 7.98 -6.31 -8.07
N VAL A 162 8.67 -7.15 -7.29
CA VAL A 162 10.10 -7.37 -7.49
C VAL A 162 10.22 -8.34 -8.66
N ASN A 163 10.72 -7.85 -9.79
CA ASN A 163 11.13 -8.76 -10.85
C ASN A 163 12.38 -9.47 -10.37
N GLU A 164 12.24 -10.75 -10.00
CA GLU A 164 13.36 -11.67 -9.86
C GLU A 164 13.98 -11.85 -11.25
N ASN A 165 14.82 -10.91 -11.69
CA ASN A 165 15.88 -11.31 -12.61
C ASN A 165 16.87 -12.07 -11.73
N PRO A 166 17.03 -13.40 -11.86
CA PRO A 166 18.22 -14.04 -11.33
C PRO A 166 19.38 -13.27 -11.95
N ARG A 167 20.18 -12.61 -11.10
CA ARG A 167 21.43 -12.02 -11.55
C ARG A 167 22.16 -13.17 -12.25
N ASN A 168 22.32 -13.09 -13.57
CA ASN A 168 23.21 -13.97 -14.30
C ASN A 168 24.59 -13.71 -13.70
N VAL A 169 24.97 -14.53 -12.72
CA VAL A 169 26.34 -14.65 -12.28
C VAL A 169 27.04 -15.21 -13.51
N SER A 170 27.67 -14.33 -14.28
CA SER A 170 28.46 -14.76 -15.42
C SER A 170 29.55 -15.69 -14.90
N GLU A 171 29.40 -16.99 -15.15
CA GLU A 171 30.47 -17.97 -15.04
C GLU A 171 31.60 -17.52 -15.98
N LYS A 172 32.54 -16.75 -15.46
CA LYS A 172 33.77 -16.41 -16.15
C LYS A 172 34.97 -16.58 -15.24
N VAL A 173 35.08 -17.75 -14.61
CA VAL A 173 36.36 -18.24 -14.10
C VAL A 173 36.45 -19.76 -14.28
N ILE A 174 36.67 -20.22 -15.51
CA ILE A 174 37.48 -21.43 -15.74
C ILE A 174 38.34 -21.20 -16.98
N LYS A 175 39.63 -20.96 -16.75
CA LYS A 175 40.81 -21.22 -17.60
C LYS A 175 42.01 -20.61 -16.86
N ASN A 176 43.13 -21.27 -16.58
CA ASN A 176 43.61 -22.64 -16.68
C ASN A 176 44.86 -22.71 -15.76
N PHE A 177 45.29 -23.93 -15.43
CA PHE A 177 46.59 -24.27 -14.82
C PHE A 177 47.78 -23.61 -15.53
#